data_AF-A0A2C9DC16-F1
#
_entry.id   AF-A0A2C9DC16-F1
#
_cell.length_a   1.000
_cell.length_b   1.000
_cell.length_c   1.000
_cell.angle_alpha   90.00
_cell.angle_beta   90.00
_cell.angle_gamma   90.00
#
_symmetry.space_group_name_H-M   'P 1'
#
loop_
_entity.id
_entity.type
_entity.pdbx_description
1 polymer ?
#
loop_
_entity_poly.entity_id
_entity_poly.type
_entity_poly.pdbx_seq_one_letter_code
_entity_poly.pdbx_strand_id
1 'polypeptide(L)'
;MCGDVEDDHSFDDEIMARLLYVAGGHGVNSETLKERPEPPLLSDSQRPAYMEQLFRRVLNHAVSDLVAVPEGERAETIANQAIVLARLAGFLAAQLPPGDDLMRSTLEALLDGQAEPARTAKRLHDQHHGHSHDHDVHDPHGYDHTHGHIHHSH
;
A
#
# COMPACT_ATOMS: atom_id res chain seq x y z
N MET A 1 -14.09 0.78 42.42
CA MET A 1 -13.37 0.44 41.18
C MET A 1 -13.84 1.43 40.12
N CYS A 2 -13.30 2.66 40.17
CA CYS A 2 -13.55 3.76 39.23
C CYS A 2 -12.22 4.55 39.14
N GLY A 3 -11.20 3.95 38.51
CA GLY A 3 -9.88 4.56 38.35
C GLY A 3 -9.41 4.58 36.89
N ASP A 4 -9.78 3.58 36.08
CA ASP A 4 -9.19 3.40 34.75
C ASP A 4 -9.59 4.45 33.68
N VAL A 5 -10.71 5.16 33.83
CA VAL A 5 -11.18 6.09 32.78
C VAL A 5 -10.48 7.45 32.85
N GLU A 6 -10.06 7.89 34.03
CA GLU A 6 -9.28 9.13 34.18
C GLU A 6 -7.82 8.95 33.71
N ASP A 7 -7.28 7.73 33.85
CA ASP A 7 -5.92 7.40 33.43
C ASP A 7 -5.78 7.33 31.90
N ASP A 8 -6.73 6.72 31.17
CA ASP A 8 -6.67 6.61 29.70
C ASP A 8 -6.74 7.98 28.98
N HIS A 9 -7.60 8.90 29.45
CA HIS A 9 -7.70 10.23 28.87
C HIS A 9 -6.45 11.09 29.12
N SER A 10 -5.81 10.92 30.28
CA SER A 10 -4.56 11.62 30.58
C SER A 10 -3.41 11.19 29.65
N PHE A 11 -3.45 9.93 29.20
CA PHE A 11 -2.46 9.35 28.32
C PHE A 11 -2.58 9.84 26.87
N ASP A 12 -3.80 9.90 26.34
CA ASP A 12 -4.09 10.44 25.00
C ASP A 12 -3.69 11.92 24.88
N ASP A 13 -3.99 12.72 25.91
CA ASP A 13 -3.62 14.13 25.98
C ASP A 13 -2.10 14.32 26.04
N GLU A 14 -1.37 13.44 26.73
CA GLU A 14 0.09 13.46 26.79
C GLU A 14 0.71 13.15 25.41
N ILE A 15 0.22 12.12 24.71
CA ILE A 15 0.67 11.81 23.34
C ILE A 15 0.44 13.01 22.42
N MET A 16 -0.75 13.61 22.48
CA MET A 16 -1.10 14.76 21.66
C MET A 16 -0.21 15.97 21.97
N ALA A 17 -0.01 16.29 23.25
CA ALA A 17 0.85 17.40 23.68
C ALA A 17 2.30 17.20 23.23
N ARG A 18 2.83 15.98 23.39
CA ARG A 18 4.19 15.63 22.93
C ARG A 18 4.31 15.75 21.41
N LEU A 19 3.35 15.21 20.66
CA LEU A 19 3.33 15.30 19.20
C LEU A 19 3.34 16.75 18.74
N LEU A 20 2.47 17.60 19.29
CA LEU A 20 2.41 19.02 18.93
C LEU A 20 3.70 19.76 19.29
N TYR A 21 4.30 19.46 20.45
CA TYR A 21 5.57 20.05 20.85
C TYR A 21 6.70 19.73 19.86
N VAL A 22 6.85 18.44 19.49
CA VAL A 22 7.91 18.02 18.56
C VAL A 22 7.61 18.49 17.13
N ALA A 23 6.34 18.43 16.70
CA ALA A 23 5.92 18.91 15.38
C ALA A 23 6.08 20.42 15.22
N GLY A 24 5.99 21.20 16.32
CA GLY A 24 6.32 22.62 16.36
C GLY A 24 7.75 22.92 15.90
N GLY A 25 8.71 22.05 16.23
CA GLY A 25 10.09 22.11 15.74
C GLY A 25 10.23 21.90 14.22
N HIS A 26 9.17 21.42 13.57
CA HIS A 26 9.06 21.23 12.12
C HIS A 26 8.11 22.24 11.46
N GLY A 27 7.69 23.29 12.18
CA GLY A 27 6.84 24.36 11.64
C GLY A 27 5.33 24.09 11.72
N VAL A 28 4.90 23.02 12.40
CA VAL A 28 3.47 22.78 12.67
C VAL A 28 3.01 23.66 13.82
N ASN A 29 2.12 24.60 13.54
CA ASN A 29 1.53 25.52 14.50
C ASN A 29 0.03 25.77 14.20
N SER A 30 -0.64 26.55 15.05
CA SER A 30 -2.07 26.88 14.92
C SER A 30 -2.45 27.57 13.60
N GLU A 31 -1.51 28.22 12.92
CA GLU A 31 -1.74 28.85 11.61
C GLU A 31 -1.65 27.84 10.46
N THR A 32 -0.81 26.83 10.60
CA THR A 32 -0.64 25.74 9.62
C THR A 32 -1.65 24.61 9.80
N LEU A 33 -2.15 24.42 11.03
CA LEU A 33 -3.19 23.45 11.34
C LEU A 33 -4.52 23.96 10.77
N LYS A 34 -4.97 23.33 9.69
CA LYS A 34 -6.32 23.57 9.18
C LYS A 34 -7.28 22.72 9.99
N GLU A 35 -8.21 23.38 10.68
CA GLU A 35 -9.35 22.68 11.28
C GLU A 35 -10.06 21.85 10.22
N ARG A 36 -10.33 20.59 10.58
CA ARG A 36 -11.14 19.73 9.75
C ARG A 36 -12.61 19.99 10.10
N PRO A 37 -13.50 20.14 9.11
CA PRO A 37 -14.90 20.46 9.38
C PRO A 37 -15.62 19.37 10.19
N GLU A 38 -15.16 18.12 10.14
CA GLU A 38 -15.66 17.03 10.97
C GLU A 38 -14.50 16.21 11.56
N PRO A 39 -14.57 15.83 12.85
CA PRO A 39 -13.66 14.85 13.41
C PRO A 39 -13.85 13.52 12.68
N PRO A 40 -12.78 12.75 12.44
CA PRO A 40 -12.96 11.39 11.94
C PRO A 40 -13.78 10.62 12.99
N LEU A 41 -14.99 10.18 12.63
CA LEU A 41 -15.76 9.24 13.44
C LEU A 41 -15.00 7.91 13.37
N LEU A 42 -14.32 7.55 14.47
CA LEU A 42 -13.40 6.41 14.53
C LEU A 42 -14.01 5.22 15.28
N SER A 43 -15.29 4.90 15.03
CA SER A 43 -15.74 3.55 15.40
C SER A 43 -14.86 2.52 14.69
N ASP A 44 -14.70 1.32 15.26
CA ASP A 44 -13.86 0.27 14.68
C ASP A 44 -14.27 -0.08 13.24
N SER A 45 -15.56 0.09 12.93
CA SER A 45 -16.11 -0.12 11.57
C SER A 45 -15.77 0.99 10.57
N GLN A 46 -15.54 2.22 11.04
CA GLN A 46 -15.25 3.39 10.20
C GLN A 46 -13.74 3.63 10.02
N ARG A 47 -12.92 3.12 10.94
CA ARG A 47 -11.46 3.29 10.92
C ARG A 47 -10.80 2.81 9.61
N PRO A 48 -11.13 1.65 9.02
CA PRO A 48 -10.51 1.21 7.76
C PRO A 48 -10.83 2.16 6.60
N ALA A 49 -12.08 2.60 6.47
CA ALA A 49 -12.51 3.53 5.43
C ALA A 49 -11.81 4.89 5.58
N TYR A 50 -11.59 5.33 6.82
CA TYR A 50 -10.83 6.54 7.09
C TYR A 50 -9.35 6.42 6.68
N MET A 51 -8.70 5.31 7.02
CA MET A 51 -7.29 5.07 6.65
C MET A 51 -7.11 5.01 5.12
N GLU A 52 -8.04 4.38 4.41
CA GLU A 52 -8.06 4.37 2.94
C GLU A 52 -8.20 5.79 2.34
N GLN A 53 -9.07 6.63 2.92
CA GLN A 53 -9.20 8.03 2.47
C GLN A 53 -7.94 8.85 2.73
N LEU A 54 -7.27 8.63 3.87
CA LEU A 54 -6.01 9.27 4.20
C LEU A 54 -4.92 8.87 3.21
N PHE A 55 -4.79 7.57 2.92
CA PHE A 55 -3.87 7.04 1.91
C PHE A 55 -4.07 7.71 0.55
N ARG A 56 -5.32 7.75 0.05
CA ARG A 56 -5.64 8.41 -1.23
C ARG A 56 -5.30 9.89 -1.24
N ARG A 57 -5.50 10.60 -0.12
CA ARG A 57 -5.18 12.04 -0.03
C ARG A 57 -3.68 12.27 -0.16
N VAL A 58 -2.87 11.49 0.55
CA VAL A 58 -1.41 11.57 0.50
C VAL A 58 -0.89 11.17 -0.89
N LEU A 59 -1.42 10.09 -1.47
CA LEU A 59 -1.06 9.64 -2.82
C LEU A 59 -1.41 10.69 -3.88
N ASN A 60 -2.59 11.30 -3.81
CA ASN A 60 -2.99 12.36 -4.74
C ASN A 60 -2.05 13.57 -4.63
N HIS A 61 -1.62 13.93 -3.43
CA HIS A 61 -0.65 15.01 -3.24
C HIS A 61 0.69 14.65 -3.90
N ALA A 62 1.22 13.44 -3.63
CA ALA A 62 2.47 12.97 -4.22
C ALA A 62 2.42 12.97 -5.76
N VAL A 63 1.34 12.46 -6.36
CA VAL A 63 1.14 12.45 -7.82
C VAL A 63 0.99 13.87 -8.38
N SER A 64 0.30 14.77 -7.67
CA SER A 64 0.12 16.16 -8.13
C SER A 64 1.46 16.90 -8.24
N ASP A 65 2.38 16.67 -7.30
CA ASP A 65 3.73 17.24 -7.39
C ASP A 65 4.47 16.73 -8.63
N LEU A 66 4.35 15.44 -8.97
CA LEU A 66 4.99 14.86 -10.16
C LEU A 66 4.46 15.46 -11.48
N VAL A 67 3.20 15.90 -11.50
CA VAL A 67 2.61 16.60 -12.65
C VAL A 67 3.19 18.01 -12.78
N ALA A 68 3.50 18.67 -11.66
CA ALA A 68 4.05 20.02 -11.64
C ALA A 68 5.56 20.09 -11.91
N VAL A 69 6.28 18.98 -11.72
CA VAL A 69 7.75 18.90 -11.90
C VAL A 69 8.14 18.68 -13.37
N PRO A 70 9.23 19.30 -13.86
CA PRO A 70 9.73 19.11 -15.21
C PRO A 70 10.02 17.64 -15.58
N GLU A 71 9.96 17.34 -16.87
CA GLU A 71 10.38 16.03 -17.38
C GLU A 71 11.88 15.82 -17.15
N GLY A 72 12.23 14.64 -16.64
CA GLY A 72 13.59 14.29 -16.21
C GLY A 72 13.80 14.32 -14.70
N GLU A 73 13.00 15.10 -13.95
CA GLU A 73 13.16 15.23 -12.48
C GLU A 73 12.17 14.34 -11.69
N ARG A 74 11.11 13.85 -12.33
CA ARG A 74 10.02 13.08 -11.67
C ARG A 74 10.52 11.85 -10.90
N ALA A 75 11.53 11.15 -11.40
CA ALA A 75 12.09 9.96 -10.74
C ALA A 75 12.81 10.31 -9.42
N GLU A 76 13.51 11.44 -9.39
CA GLU A 76 14.15 11.94 -8.17
C GLU A 76 13.09 12.47 -7.20
N THR A 77 12.08 13.17 -7.69
CA THR A 77 10.96 13.66 -6.88
C THR A 77 10.23 12.52 -6.17
N ILE A 78 9.85 11.46 -6.88
CA ILE A 78 9.13 10.33 -6.25
C ILE A 78 10.00 9.60 -5.22
N ALA A 79 11.31 9.48 -5.47
CA ALA A 79 12.24 8.88 -4.51
C ALA A 79 12.36 9.72 -3.23
N ASN A 80 12.50 11.05 -3.37
CA ASN A 80 12.57 11.97 -2.24
C ASN A 80 11.26 12.02 -1.44
N GLN A 81 10.10 12.01 -2.12
CA GLN A 81 8.80 11.92 -1.47
C GLN A 81 8.67 10.63 -0.65
N ALA A 82 9.09 9.48 -1.19
CA ALA A 82 9.06 8.21 -0.46
C ALA A 82 9.90 8.24 0.82
N ILE A 83 11.09 8.85 0.79
CA ILE A 83 11.95 9.02 1.97
C ILE A 83 11.27 9.90 3.03
N VAL A 84 10.68 11.02 2.62
CA VAL A 84 9.97 11.94 3.53
C VAL A 84 8.77 11.26 4.18
N LEU A 85 7.98 10.51 3.41
CA LEU A 85 6.81 9.77 3.93
C LEU A 85 7.23 8.66 4.88
N ALA A 86 8.31 7.93 4.60
CA ALA A 86 8.86 6.92 5.49
C ALA A 86 9.35 7.55 6.81
N ARG A 87 10.05 8.69 6.75
CA ARG A 87 10.46 9.45 7.94
C ARG A 87 9.25 9.90 8.76
N LEU A 88 8.19 10.37 8.11
CA LEU A 88 6.94 10.76 8.79
C LEU A 88 6.28 9.56 9.49
N ALA A 89 6.22 8.39 8.84
CA ALA A 89 5.66 7.18 9.45
C ALA A 89 6.43 6.79 10.72
N GLY A 90 7.76 6.77 10.67
CA GLY A 90 8.59 6.51 11.84
C GLY A 90 8.44 7.57 12.94
N PHE A 91 8.31 8.85 12.55
CA PHE A 91 8.07 9.96 13.48
C PHE A 91 6.74 9.81 14.24
N LEU A 92 5.68 9.40 13.55
CA LEU A 92 4.36 9.13 14.17
C LEU A 92 4.40 7.90 15.07
N ALA A 93 5.01 6.81 14.61
CA ALA A 93 5.14 5.58 15.40
C ALA A 93 5.92 5.79 16.70
N ALA A 94 6.91 6.70 16.71
CA ALA A 94 7.71 7.02 17.90
C ALA A 94 6.96 7.81 18.99
N GLN A 95 5.74 8.30 18.72
CA GLN A 95 4.94 9.00 19.73
C GLN A 95 4.15 8.04 20.63
N LEU A 96 3.99 6.78 20.23
CA LEU A 96 3.20 5.78 20.93
C LEU A 96 4.05 5.08 22.03
N PRO A 97 3.43 4.58 23.11
CA PRO A 97 4.15 4.03 24.25
C PRO A 97 4.94 2.77 23.89
N PRO A 98 6.05 2.49 24.60
CA PRO A 98 6.81 1.26 24.43
C PRO A 98 5.97 0.05 24.91
N GLY A 99 5.52 -0.77 23.97
CA GLY A 99 4.70 -1.96 24.27
C GLY A 99 3.93 -2.46 23.04
N ASP A 100 3.56 -1.53 22.16
CA ASP A 100 2.96 -1.86 20.88
C ASP A 100 4.08 -2.07 19.84
N ASP A 101 4.09 -3.21 19.14
CA ASP A 101 5.05 -3.55 18.08
C ASP A 101 4.76 -2.76 16.77
N LEU A 102 4.51 -1.45 16.93
CA LEU A 102 4.09 -0.54 15.87
C LEU A 102 5.23 -0.25 14.90
N MET A 103 6.47 -0.22 15.37
CA MET A 103 7.61 -0.04 14.48
C MET A 103 7.74 -1.20 13.51
N ARG A 104 7.53 -2.43 13.99
CA ARG A 104 7.47 -3.62 13.12
C ARG A 104 6.28 -3.55 12.17
N SER A 105 5.09 -3.25 12.67
CA SER A 105 3.89 -3.11 11.82
C SER A 105 4.08 -2.03 10.74
N THR A 106 4.75 -0.93 11.07
CA THR A 106 5.09 0.16 10.14
C THR A 106 6.11 -0.30 9.10
N LEU A 107 7.12 -1.06 9.50
CA LEU A 107 8.11 -1.63 8.59
C LEU A 107 7.48 -2.68 7.66
N GLU A 108 6.62 -3.55 8.17
CA GLU A 108 5.89 -4.54 7.38
C GLU A 108 4.99 -3.85 6.35
N ALA A 109 4.25 -2.80 6.74
CA ALA A 109 3.45 -1.99 5.81
C ALA A 109 4.31 -1.30 4.74
N LEU A 110 5.49 -0.80 5.10
CA LEU A 110 6.43 -0.19 4.16
C LEU A 110 6.92 -1.21 3.11
N LEU A 111 7.30 -2.41 3.56
CA LEU A 111 7.76 -3.48 2.68
C LEU A 111 6.62 -4.01 1.78
N ASP A 112 5.41 -4.13 2.31
CA ASP A 112 4.24 -4.55 1.54
C ASP A 112 3.93 -3.54 0.42
N GLY A 113 3.96 -2.24 0.73
CA GLY A 113 3.79 -1.17 -0.25
C GLY A 113 4.87 -1.16 -1.34
N GLN A 114 6.13 -1.47 -1.00
CA GLN A 114 7.21 -1.59 -1.97
C GLN A 114 7.00 -2.73 -2.97
N ALA A 115 6.36 -3.82 -2.55
CA ALA A 115 6.08 -4.98 -3.40
C ALA A 115 4.92 -4.75 -4.38
N GLU A 116 4.02 -3.80 -4.12
CA GLU A 116 2.79 -3.58 -4.89
C GLU A 116 3.02 -3.26 -6.39
N PRO A 117 4.00 -2.42 -6.79
CA PRO A 117 4.29 -2.18 -8.20
C PRO A 117 4.70 -3.46 -8.95
N ALA A 118 5.52 -4.31 -8.32
CA ALA A 118 5.97 -5.57 -8.92
C ALA A 118 4.80 -6.58 -9.05
N ARG A 119 3.96 -6.67 -8.02
CA ARG A 119 2.72 -7.49 -8.06
C ARG A 119 1.77 -7.01 -9.16
N THR A 120 1.62 -5.69 -9.31
CA THR A 120 0.76 -5.09 -10.33
C THR A 120 1.30 -5.32 -11.74
N ALA A 121 2.61 -5.13 -11.96
CA ALA A 121 3.26 -5.44 -13.22
C ALA A 121 3.09 -6.91 -13.63
N LYS A 122 3.22 -7.83 -12.67
CA LYS A 122 2.97 -9.25 -12.89
C LYS A 122 1.51 -9.53 -13.29
N ARG A 123 0.54 -8.97 -12.56
CA ARG A 123 -0.90 -9.11 -12.90
C ARG A 123 -1.21 -8.61 -14.32
N LEU A 124 -0.63 -7.49 -14.72
CA LEU A 124 -0.80 -6.95 -16.08
C LEU A 124 -0.20 -7.88 -17.13
N HIS A 125 0.99 -8.43 -16.89
CA HIS A 125 1.63 -9.38 -17.80
C HIS A 125 0.79 -10.65 -18.00
N ASP A 126 0.27 -11.22 -16.90
CA ASP A 126 -0.54 -12.44 -16.94
C ASP A 126 -1.89 -12.23 -17.69
N GLN A 127 -2.48 -11.04 -17.60
CA GLN A 127 -3.70 -10.68 -18.36
C GLN A 127 -3.47 -10.63 -19.88
N HIS A 128 -2.26 -10.28 -20.33
CA HIS A 128 -1.94 -10.21 -21.76
C HIS A 128 -1.67 -11.58 -22.40
N HIS A 129 -1.39 -12.63 -21.62
CA HIS A 129 -1.13 -13.99 -22.12
C HIS A 129 -2.33 -14.95 -21.98
N GLY A 130 -3.42 -14.53 -21.35
CA GLY A 130 -4.61 -15.36 -21.09
C GLY A 130 -5.64 -15.47 -22.23
N HIS A 131 -5.36 -14.95 -23.43
CA HIS A 131 -6.34 -14.85 -24.52
C HIS A 131 -6.13 -15.77 -25.73
N SER A 132 -5.24 -16.76 -25.69
CA SER A 132 -5.24 -17.83 -26.72
C SER A 132 -6.19 -18.96 -26.32
N HIS A 133 -7.49 -18.76 -26.56
CA HIS A 133 -8.39 -19.90 -26.70
C HIS A 133 -8.06 -20.58 -28.03
N ASP A 134 -7.29 -21.66 -27.96
CA ASP A 134 -7.19 -22.66 -29.02
C ASP A 134 -8.61 -23.16 -29.34
N HIS A 135 -9.11 -22.76 -30.51
CA HIS A 135 -10.21 -23.43 -31.17
C HIS A 135 -9.66 -24.60 -32.00
N ASP A 136 -9.10 -25.62 -31.35
CA ASP A 136 -8.71 -26.84 -32.05
C ASP A 136 -9.03 -28.08 -31.19
N VAL A 137 -10.33 -28.33 -31.00
CA VAL A 137 -10.80 -29.70 -30.74
C VAL A 137 -11.31 -30.27 -32.06
N HIS A 138 -10.36 -30.92 -32.74
CA HIS A 138 -10.57 -31.81 -33.87
C HIS A 138 -11.45 -33.02 -33.50
N ASP A 139 -12.48 -33.26 -34.31
CA ASP A 139 -12.94 -34.58 -34.78
C ASP A 139 -13.65 -34.30 -36.12
N PRO A 140 -13.56 -35.09 -37.22
CA PRO A 140 -13.47 -36.56 -37.25
C PRO A 140 -12.50 -37.14 -38.31
N HIS A 141 -12.40 -38.48 -38.31
CA HIS A 141 -11.99 -39.41 -39.39
C HIS A 141 -10.66 -40.15 -39.17
N GLY A 142 -10.83 -41.42 -38.79
CA GLY A 142 -9.77 -42.41 -38.69
C GLY A 142 -9.19 -42.81 -40.04
N TYR A 143 -7.88 -43.08 -40.00
CA TYR A 143 -7.20 -43.93 -40.96
C TYR A 143 -6.23 -44.84 -40.20
N ASP A 144 -6.53 -46.13 -40.29
CA ASP A 144 -5.78 -47.27 -39.80
C ASP A 144 -4.60 -47.56 -40.74
N HIS A 145 -3.37 -47.51 -40.22
CA HIS A 145 -2.20 -48.07 -40.89
C HIS A 145 -1.19 -48.58 -39.85
N THR A 146 -1.22 -49.87 -39.54
CA THR A 146 0.00 -50.60 -39.20
C THR A 146 0.09 -51.92 -39.98
N HIS A 147 1.28 -52.12 -40.57
CA HIS A 147 1.63 -53.16 -41.54
C HIS A 147 1.87 -54.53 -40.89
N GLY A 148 1.34 -55.57 -41.53
CA GLY A 148 1.70 -56.97 -41.26
C GLY A 148 3.03 -57.36 -41.92
N HIS A 149 3.86 -58.06 -41.16
CA HIS A 149 5.02 -58.79 -41.65
C HIS A 149 4.60 -60.09 -42.38
N ILE A 150 5.36 -60.52 -43.39
CA ILE A 150 6.12 -61.80 -43.45
C ILE A 150 6.44 -62.19 -44.91
N HIS A 151 7.70 -62.61 -45.08
CA HIS A 151 8.37 -63.17 -46.26
C HIS A 151 7.67 -64.36 -46.93
N HIS A 152 7.81 -64.49 -48.25
CA HIS A 152 7.69 -65.76 -48.97
C HIS A 152 8.93 -66.06 -49.82
N SER A 153 9.34 -67.32 -49.73
CA SER A 153 10.39 -68.06 -50.43
C SER A 153 10.17 -68.18 -51.94
N HIS A 154 11.25 -68.13 -52.73
CA HIS A 154 11.66 -69.20 -53.66
C HIS A 154 13.05 -68.95 -54.24
#